data_AF-E4XT58-F1
#
_entry.id   AF-E4XT58-F1
#
_cell.length_a   1.000
_cell.length_b   1.000
_cell.length_c   1.000
_cell.angle_alpha   90.00
_cell.angle_beta   90.00
_cell.angle_gamma   90.00
#
_symmetry.space_group_name_H-M   'P 1'
#
loop_
_entity.id
_entity.type
_entity.pdbx_description
1 polymer ?
#
loop_
_entity_poly.entity_id
_entity_poly.type
_entity_poly.pdbx_seq_one_letter_code
_entity_poly.pdbx_strand_id
1 'polypeptide(L)'
;EALDRLTEKLSDYHVVGLPTNLKFLKRCALSKDFQEINLDTGFIERNEADLIPKTMAPTNEAIVTSALIRLFREPLASTNPFDTLINWRSNMPTVERFSFAALGETYEANMTAHGNNHYTVQVGGQSYDSRITKKEHGFTVEINGVRAHVSHFEENNE
;
A
#
# COMPACT_ATOMS: atom_id res chain seq x y z
N GLU A 1 -1.81 -29.30 -9.30
CA GLU A 1 -2.06 -28.72 -10.65
C GLU A 1 -3.27 -27.79 -10.70
N ALA A 2 -4.49 -28.23 -10.39
CA ALA A 2 -5.67 -27.33 -10.43
C ALA A 2 -5.66 -26.25 -9.32
N LEU A 3 -5.25 -26.61 -8.10
CA LEU A 3 -5.17 -25.68 -6.97
C LEU A 3 -4.07 -24.62 -7.13
N ASP A 4 -2.93 -25.04 -7.68
CA ASP A 4 -1.81 -24.14 -7.98
C ASP A 4 -2.21 -23.11 -9.04
N ARG A 5 -2.87 -23.57 -10.11
CA ARG A 5 -3.45 -22.69 -11.15
C ARG A 5 -4.51 -21.75 -10.60
N LEU A 6 -5.37 -22.21 -9.68
CA LEU A 6 -6.35 -21.35 -9.02
C LEU A 6 -5.65 -20.26 -8.20
N THR A 7 -4.66 -20.64 -7.39
CA THR A 7 -3.88 -19.69 -6.55
C THR A 7 -3.14 -18.66 -7.39
N GLU A 8 -2.54 -19.10 -8.50
CA GLU A 8 -1.88 -18.23 -9.48
C GLU A 8 -2.89 -17.25 -10.09
N LYS A 9 -4.03 -17.75 -10.60
CA LYS A 9 -5.06 -16.90 -11.21
C LYS A 9 -5.72 -15.93 -10.24
N LEU A 10 -5.91 -16.33 -8.97
CA LEU A 10 -6.38 -15.44 -7.91
C LEU A 10 -5.33 -14.37 -7.54
N SER A 11 -4.05 -14.61 -7.83
CA SER A 11 -2.97 -13.63 -7.61
C SER A 11 -2.83 -12.65 -8.77
N ASP A 12 -3.11 -13.09 -10.00
CA ASP A 12 -3.16 -12.24 -11.20
C ASP A 12 -4.38 -11.30 -11.18
N TYR A 13 -5.45 -11.68 -10.48
CA TYR A 13 -6.73 -10.99 -10.53
C TYR A 13 -6.72 -9.71 -9.68
N HIS A 14 -6.75 -8.55 -10.35
CA HIS A 14 -6.87 -7.24 -9.73
C HIS A 14 -8.32 -6.76 -9.78
N VAL A 15 -9.12 -7.05 -8.75
CA VAL A 15 -10.47 -6.45 -8.63
C VAL A 15 -10.36 -5.11 -7.93
N VAL A 16 -10.84 -4.07 -8.62
CA VAL A 16 -10.90 -2.70 -8.11
C VAL A 16 -12.36 -2.36 -7.80
N GLY A 17 -12.63 -1.73 -6.65
CA GLY A 17 -13.91 -1.06 -6.34
C GLY A 17 -15.10 -1.94 -5.95
N LEU A 18 -14.97 -3.28 -5.97
CA LEU A 18 -16.04 -4.18 -5.49
C LEU A 18 -15.56 -5.00 -4.28
N PRO A 19 -16.36 -5.08 -3.20
CA PRO A 19 -16.08 -6.02 -2.13
C PRO A 19 -16.15 -7.45 -2.68
N THR A 20 -15.00 -8.08 -2.87
CA THR A 20 -14.91 -9.45 -3.37
C THR A 20 -14.34 -10.40 -2.34
N ASN A 21 -14.79 -11.65 -2.39
CA ASN A 21 -14.29 -12.74 -1.56
C ASN A 21 -12.88 -13.23 -2.01
N LEU A 22 -12.20 -12.53 -2.92
CA LEU A 22 -10.94 -12.97 -3.53
C LEU A 22 -9.87 -13.27 -2.48
N LYS A 23 -9.67 -12.35 -1.52
CA LYS A 23 -8.69 -12.53 -0.44
C LYS A 23 -9.04 -13.72 0.46
N PHE A 24 -10.33 -13.94 0.70
CA PHE A 24 -10.82 -15.10 1.46
C PHE A 24 -10.57 -16.40 0.69
N LEU A 25 -10.96 -16.47 -0.59
CA LEU A 25 -10.76 -17.64 -1.45
C LEU A 25 -9.27 -17.98 -1.60
N LYS A 26 -8.41 -16.96 -1.73
CA LYS A 26 -6.95 -17.16 -1.78
C LYS A 26 -6.42 -17.76 -0.47
N ARG A 27 -6.91 -17.31 0.69
CA ARG A 27 -6.56 -17.91 1.99
C ARG A 27 -7.09 -19.32 2.13
N CYS A 28 -8.31 -19.61 1.67
CA CYS A 28 -8.83 -20.97 1.62
C CYS A 28 -7.93 -21.88 0.78
N ALA A 29 -7.59 -21.47 -0.45
CA ALA A 29 -6.75 -22.26 -1.34
C ALA A 29 -5.33 -22.52 -0.80
N LEU A 30 -4.80 -21.59 -0.01
CA LEU A 30 -3.48 -21.70 0.63
C LEU A 30 -3.51 -22.40 1.99
N SER A 31 -4.67 -22.68 2.57
CA SER A 31 -4.78 -23.37 3.86
C SER A 31 -4.33 -24.83 3.74
N LYS A 32 -3.59 -25.30 4.74
CA LYS A 32 -3.10 -26.68 4.82
C LYS A 32 -4.25 -27.70 4.80
N ASP A 33 -5.32 -27.44 5.56
CA ASP A 33 -6.51 -28.29 5.59
C ASP A 33 -7.17 -28.39 4.21
N PHE A 34 -7.15 -27.31 3.43
CA PHE A 34 -7.68 -27.31 2.06
C PHE A 34 -6.80 -28.10 1.09
N GLN A 35 -5.47 -28.00 1.24
CA GLN A 35 -4.50 -28.74 0.42
C GLN A 35 -4.53 -30.26 0.70
N GLU A 36 -4.77 -30.65 1.95
CA GLU A 36 -4.82 -32.05 2.39
C GLU A 36 -6.22 -32.68 2.23
N ILE A 37 -7.18 -31.99 1.61
CA ILE A 37 -8.56 -32.44 1.37
C ILE A 37 -9.33 -32.68 2.70
N ASN A 38 -8.93 -31.99 3.77
CA ASN A 38 -9.61 -32.01 5.06
C ASN A 38 -10.79 -31.01 5.07
N LEU A 39 -11.74 -31.22 4.16
CA LEU A 39 -12.87 -30.31 3.89
C LEU A 39 -14.18 -30.94 4.36
N ASP A 40 -14.80 -30.30 5.35
CA ASP A 40 -16.15 -30.60 5.84
C ASP A 40 -16.92 -29.29 6.12
N THR A 41 -18.16 -29.41 6.59
CA THR A 41 -19.02 -28.26 6.88
C THR A 41 -18.54 -27.40 8.06
N GLY A 42 -17.53 -27.84 8.81
CA GLY A 42 -16.88 -27.13 9.91
C GLY A 42 -15.48 -26.59 9.57
N PHE A 43 -15.04 -26.66 8.30
CA PHE A 43 -13.71 -26.21 7.89
C PHE A 43 -13.44 -24.74 8.21
N ILE A 44 -14.42 -23.87 7.93
CA ILE A 44 -14.26 -22.41 8.09
C ILE A 44 -14.14 -22.06 9.58
N GLU A 45 -14.96 -22.67 10.42
CA GLU A 45 -15.00 -22.47 11.87
C GLU A 45 -13.69 -22.90 12.53
N ARG A 46 -13.10 -24.01 12.07
CA ARG A 46 -11.80 -24.48 12.55
C ARG A 46 -10.64 -23.56 12.14
N ASN A 47 -10.72 -22.96 10.95
CA ASN A 47 -9.67 -22.15 10.35
C ASN A 47 -9.99 -20.64 10.39
N GLU A 48 -10.95 -20.21 11.21
CA GLU A 48 -11.54 -18.86 11.15
C GLU A 48 -10.48 -17.77 11.34
N ALA A 49 -9.58 -17.95 12.30
CA ALA A 49 -8.52 -16.99 12.60
C ALA A 49 -7.60 -16.72 11.40
N ASP A 50 -7.32 -17.76 10.61
CA ASP A 50 -6.44 -17.68 9.44
C ASP A 50 -7.20 -17.22 8.19
N LEU A 51 -8.46 -17.62 8.03
CA LEU A 51 -9.29 -17.28 6.87
C LEU A 51 -9.91 -15.88 6.97
N ILE A 52 -10.15 -15.38 8.18
CA ILE A 52 -10.80 -14.10 8.48
C ILE A 52 -9.93 -13.36 9.51
N PRO A 53 -8.73 -12.89 9.12
CA PRO A 53 -7.85 -12.19 10.03
C PRO A 53 -8.51 -10.90 10.51
N LYS A 54 -8.38 -10.62 11.81
CA LYS A 54 -8.85 -9.36 12.39
C LYS A 54 -8.12 -8.18 11.76
N THR A 55 -8.86 -7.12 11.47
CA THR A 55 -8.25 -5.87 11.01
C THR A 55 -7.33 -5.33 12.09
N MET A 56 -6.06 -5.14 11.76
CA MET A 56 -5.05 -4.58 12.65
C MET A 56 -4.86 -3.09 12.38
N ALA A 57 -4.38 -2.36 13.39
CA ALA A 57 -3.96 -0.98 13.21
C ALA A 57 -2.88 -0.88 12.12
N PRO A 58 -2.90 0.20 11.31
CA PRO A 58 -1.87 0.40 10.30
C PRO A 58 -0.50 0.57 10.96
N THR A 59 0.54 0.05 10.33
CA THR A 59 1.92 0.33 10.75
C THR A 59 2.32 1.74 10.33
N ASN A 60 3.34 2.31 10.97
CA ASN A 60 3.88 3.62 10.57
C ASN A 60 4.32 3.62 9.10
N GLU A 61 4.91 2.53 8.61
CA GLU A 61 5.31 2.38 7.21
C GLU A 61 4.10 2.42 6.26
N ALA A 62 2.96 1.86 6.66
CA ALA A 62 1.72 1.94 5.89
C ALA A 62 1.20 3.39 5.82
N ILE A 63 1.31 4.16 6.91
CA ILE A 63 0.97 5.59 6.95
C ILE A 63 1.92 6.39 6.05
N VAL A 64 3.24 6.18 6.17
CA VAL A 64 4.27 6.81 5.32
C VAL A 64 3.98 6.53 3.84
N THR A 65 3.71 5.26 3.50
CA THR A 65 3.39 4.81 2.14
C THR A 65 2.15 5.53 1.60
N SER A 66 1.09 5.63 2.41
CA SER A 66 -0.15 6.30 2.04
C SER A 66 0.06 7.78 1.73
N ALA A 67 0.87 8.45 2.56
CA ALA A 67 1.22 9.86 2.38
C ALA A 67 2.07 10.09 1.11
N LEU A 68 3.05 9.22 0.85
CA LEU A 68 3.87 9.26 -0.37
C LEU A 68 3.05 9.12 -1.64
N ILE A 69 2.11 8.17 -1.65
CA ILE A 69 1.22 7.95 -2.79
C ILE A 69 0.34 9.18 -3.02
N ARG A 70 -0.24 9.74 -1.96
CA ARG A 70 -1.12 10.92 -2.05
C ARG A 70 -0.42 12.16 -2.59
N LEU A 71 0.85 12.34 -2.23
CA LEU A 71 1.67 13.48 -2.67
C LEU A 71 2.40 13.22 -3.98
N PHE A 72 2.36 11.99 -4.51
CA PHE A 72 3.05 11.64 -5.74
C PHE A 72 2.63 12.55 -6.89
N ARG A 73 3.63 12.94 -7.67
CA ARG A 73 3.47 13.64 -8.93
C ARG A 73 4.30 12.93 -9.97
N GLU A 74 3.73 12.73 -11.15
CA GLU A 74 4.48 12.19 -12.26
C GLU A 74 5.62 13.15 -12.61
N PRO A 75 6.87 12.64 -12.73
CA PRO A 75 7.95 13.45 -13.22
C PRO A 75 7.60 13.88 -14.65
N LEU A 76 7.47 15.19 -14.85
CA LEU A 76 7.24 15.75 -16.18
C LEU A 76 8.48 15.49 -17.03
N ALA A 77 8.30 14.85 -18.19
CA ALA A 77 9.33 14.77 -19.21
C ALA A 77 9.47 16.15 -19.86
N SER A 78 10.19 17.04 -19.18
CA SER A 78 10.37 18.42 -19.60
C SER A 78 11.85 18.78 -19.66
N THR A 79 12.22 19.50 -20.71
CA THR A 79 13.52 20.17 -20.85
C THR A 79 13.61 21.44 -20.00
N ASN A 80 12.50 21.89 -19.40
CA ASN A 80 12.50 23.03 -18.50
C ASN A 80 12.98 22.60 -17.10
N PRO A 81 14.09 23.16 -16.59
CA PRO A 81 14.60 22.80 -15.26
C PRO A 81 13.58 23.07 -14.14
N PHE A 82 12.65 24.03 -14.31
CA PHE A 82 11.64 24.34 -13.31
C PHE A 82 10.53 23.27 -13.19
N ASP A 83 10.30 22.48 -14.24
CA ASP A 83 9.31 21.40 -14.21
C ASP A 83 9.81 20.17 -13.43
N THR A 84 11.13 20.07 -13.21
CA THR A 84 11.77 19.01 -12.40
C THR A 84 11.80 19.36 -10.91
N LEU A 85 11.53 20.62 -10.55
CA LEU A 85 11.53 21.13 -9.18
C LEU A 85 10.21 20.83 -8.44
N ILE A 86 9.62 19.66 -8.72
CA ILE A 86 8.40 19.18 -8.06
C ILE A 86 8.63 19.21 -6.54
N ASN A 87 7.76 19.92 -5.83
CA ASN A 87 7.76 20.13 -4.38
C ASN A 87 8.98 20.89 -3.80
N TRP A 88 9.81 21.50 -4.64
CA TRP A 88 10.95 22.33 -4.21
C TRP A 88 10.55 23.80 -3.96
N ARG A 89 11.18 24.43 -2.96
CA ARG A 89 11.11 25.88 -2.70
C ARG A 89 12.49 26.42 -2.31
N SER A 90 12.81 27.63 -2.77
CA SER A 90 14.12 28.26 -2.54
C SER A 90 14.38 28.73 -1.10
N ASN A 91 13.34 28.91 -0.28
CA ASN A 91 13.44 29.67 0.97
C ASN A 91 13.22 28.83 2.25
N MET A 92 12.40 27.78 2.20
CA MET A 92 12.19 26.84 3.31
C MET A 92 11.73 25.47 2.78
N PRO A 93 11.99 24.37 3.51
CA PRO A 93 11.47 23.06 3.16
C PRO A 93 9.94 23.07 3.13
N THR A 94 9.34 22.47 2.10
CA THR A 94 7.89 22.27 2.03
C THR A 94 7.51 21.18 3.02
N VAL A 95 6.71 21.53 4.04
CA VAL A 95 6.12 20.57 4.98
C VAL A 95 4.65 20.36 4.63
N GLU A 96 4.31 19.18 4.13
CA GLU A 96 2.94 18.75 3.90
C GLU A 96 2.46 17.90 5.09
N ARG A 97 1.24 18.13 5.56
CA ARG A 97 0.67 17.40 6.69
C ARG A 97 -0.51 16.56 6.23
N PHE A 98 -0.51 15.28 6.59
CA PHE A 98 -1.59 14.36 6.33
C PHE A 98 -2.16 13.80 7.63
N SER A 99 -3.49 13.69 7.67
CA SER A 99 -4.23 13.05 8.75
C SER A 99 -5.00 11.87 8.16
N PHE A 100 -4.74 10.67 8.67
CA PHE A 100 -5.38 9.43 8.22
C PHE A 100 -6.23 8.85 9.34
N ALA A 101 -7.47 8.47 9.04
CA ALA A 101 -8.33 7.78 10.00
C ALA A 101 -8.36 6.27 9.72
N ALA A 102 -8.06 5.44 10.72
CA ALA A 102 -8.18 3.99 10.63
C ALA A 102 -8.58 3.39 11.98
N LEU A 103 -9.53 2.45 11.97
CA LEU A 103 -10.03 1.77 13.19
C LEU A 103 -10.48 2.72 14.32
N GLY A 104 -10.96 3.92 13.98
CA GLY A 104 -11.38 4.93 14.95
C GLY A 104 -10.25 5.76 15.56
N GLU A 105 -9.00 5.52 15.15
CA GLU A 105 -7.84 6.33 15.52
C GLU A 105 -7.40 7.23 14.36
N THR A 106 -6.75 8.35 14.70
CA THR A 106 -6.17 9.29 13.73
C THR A 106 -4.65 9.22 13.79
N TYR A 107 -4.04 9.09 12.61
CA TYR A 107 -2.60 9.00 12.40
C TYR A 107 -2.12 10.23 11.63
N GLU A 108 -1.17 10.96 12.20
CA GLU A 108 -0.59 12.16 11.58
C GLU A 108 0.75 11.85 10.92
N ALA A 109 0.94 12.39 9.72
CA ALA A 109 2.20 12.29 8.97
C ALA A 109 2.65 13.69 8.50
N ASN A 110 3.85 14.09 8.93
CA ASN A 110 4.47 15.33 8.46
C ASN A 110 5.56 14.99 7.44
N MET A 111 5.38 15.42 6.19
CA MET A 111 6.29 15.14 5.09
C MET A 111 7.11 16.38 4.74
N THR A 112 8.43 16.24 4.71
CA THR A 112 9.36 17.26 4.23
C THR A 112 9.91 16.84 2.88
N ALA A 113 9.64 17.61 1.83
CA ALA A 113 10.09 17.30 0.48
C ALA A 113 11.56 17.70 0.22
N HIS A 114 12.31 16.82 -0.44
CA HIS A 114 13.70 17.05 -0.85
C HIS A 114 13.89 17.12 -2.38
N GLY A 115 12.79 16.96 -3.14
CA GLY A 115 12.80 16.90 -4.62
C GLY A 115 12.84 15.47 -5.15
N ASN A 116 12.59 15.27 -6.45
CA ASN A 116 12.59 13.95 -7.11
C ASN A 116 11.77 12.87 -6.37
N ASN A 117 10.61 13.24 -5.83
CA ASN A 117 9.74 12.33 -5.05
C ASN A 117 10.46 11.66 -3.86
N HIS A 118 11.45 12.34 -3.29
CA HIS A 118 12.14 11.99 -2.05
C HIS A 118 11.62 12.87 -0.91
N TYR A 119 11.23 12.23 0.19
CA TYR A 119 10.65 12.87 1.36
C TYR A 119 11.24 12.30 2.64
N THR A 120 11.44 13.15 3.64
CA THR A 120 11.53 12.71 5.03
C THR A 120 10.15 12.80 5.66
N VAL A 121 9.64 11.71 6.21
CA VAL A 121 8.30 11.64 6.80
C VAL A 121 8.40 11.37 8.29
N GLN A 122 7.70 12.17 9.09
CA GLN A 122 7.57 11.95 10.53
C GLN A 122 6.20 11.38 10.87
N VAL A 123 6.17 10.21 11.49
CA VAL A 123 4.96 9.51 11.95
C VAL A 123 5.24 8.94 13.33
N GLY A 124 4.33 9.13 14.29
CA GLY A 124 4.46 8.55 15.64
C GLY A 124 5.76 8.94 16.39
N GLY A 125 6.31 10.13 16.11
CA GLY A 125 7.58 10.59 16.69
C GLY A 125 8.84 9.97 16.06
N GLN A 126 8.71 9.09 15.08
CA GLN A 126 9.81 8.51 14.33
C GLN A 126 9.96 9.19 12.96
N SER A 127 11.19 9.22 12.44
CA SER A 127 11.53 9.82 11.15
C SER A 127 11.90 8.72 10.15
N TYR A 128 11.36 8.83 8.94
CA TYR A 128 11.53 7.88 7.86
C TYR A 128 12.10 8.59 6.64
N ASP A 129 13.24 8.09 6.12
CA ASP A 129 13.76 8.53 4.83
C ASP A 129 13.09 7.73 3.72
N SER A 130 12.48 8.39 2.73
CA SER A 130 11.59 7.68 1.82
C SER A 130 11.54 8.22 0.40
N ARG A 131 11.43 7.31 -0.57
CA ARG A 131 11.31 7.64 -1.99
C ARG A 131 10.20 6.83 -2.64
N ILE A 132 9.48 7.46 -3.55
CA ILE A 132 8.42 6.81 -4.32
C ILE A 132 8.68 6.93 -5.82
N THR A 133 8.42 5.86 -6.56
CA THR A 133 8.58 5.81 -8.02
C THR A 133 7.39 5.06 -8.64
N LYS A 134 6.76 5.65 -9.65
CA LYS A 134 5.69 4.98 -10.40
C LYS A 134 6.23 3.84 -11.26
N LYS A 135 5.49 2.73 -11.30
CA LYS A 135 5.70 1.59 -12.19
C LYS A 135 4.47 1.43 -13.09
N GLU A 136 4.54 0.50 -14.04
CA GLU A 136 3.42 0.19 -14.95
C GLU A 136 2.14 -0.15 -14.16
N HIS A 137 2.29 -0.93 -13.09
CA HIS A 137 1.20 -1.37 -12.21
C HIS A 137 1.48 -0.96 -10.75
N GLY A 138 1.24 0.32 -10.42
CA GLY A 138 1.37 0.86 -9.06
C GLY A 138 2.68 1.61 -8.79
N PHE A 139 3.24 1.44 -7.60
CA PHE A 139 4.39 2.17 -7.09
C PHE A 139 5.46 1.24 -6.50
N THR A 140 6.72 1.63 -6.63
CA THR A 140 7.80 1.17 -5.77
C THR A 140 8.03 2.23 -4.71
N VAL A 141 7.94 1.84 -3.44
CA VAL A 141 8.19 2.68 -2.28
C VAL A 141 9.43 2.17 -1.57
N GLU A 142 10.37 3.06 -1.30
CA GLU A 142 11.58 2.80 -0.53
C GLU A 142 11.47 3.56 0.79
N ILE A 143 11.60 2.88 1.93
CA ILE A 143 11.55 3.45 3.28
C ILE A 143 12.77 2.94 4.05
N ASN A 144 13.62 3.85 4.52
CA ASN A 144 14.86 3.55 5.24
C ASN A 144 15.74 2.51 4.49
N GLY A 145 15.77 2.58 3.16
CA GLY A 145 16.51 1.67 2.28
C GLY A 145 15.81 0.34 1.96
N VAL A 146 14.67 0.03 2.59
CA VAL A 146 13.87 -1.17 2.30
C VAL A 146 12.86 -0.85 1.20
N ARG A 147 12.86 -1.65 0.12
CA ARG A 147 11.96 -1.48 -1.02
C ARG A 147 10.76 -2.41 -0.95
N ALA A 148 9.59 -1.86 -1.22
CA ALA A 148 8.33 -2.59 -1.34
C ALA A 148 7.59 -2.17 -2.62
N HIS A 149 6.86 -3.12 -3.20
CA HIS A 149 5.90 -2.84 -4.26
C HIS A 149 4.52 -2.60 -3.65
N VAL A 150 3.88 -1.51 -4.05
CA VAL A 150 2.60 -1.07 -3.52
C VAL A 150 1.66 -0.75 -4.67
N SER A 151 0.53 -1.44 -4.70
CA SER A 151 -0.56 -1.11 -5.62
C SER A 151 -1.42 -0.01 -4.99
N HIS A 152 -1.65 1.07 -5.71
CA HIS A 152 -2.56 2.14 -5.31
C HIS A 152 -3.81 2.10 -6.19
N PHE A 153 -4.96 2.37 -5.56
CA PHE A 153 -6.23 2.52 -6.24
C PHE A 153 -6.83 3.85 -5.80
N GLU A 154 -7.11 4.72 -6.76
CA GLU A 154 -7.91 5.93 -6.57
C GLU A 154 -9.33 5.59 -7.02
N GLU A 155 -10.27 5.63 -6.07
CA GLU A 155 -11.69 5.48 -6.38
C GLU A 155 -12.18 6.84 -6.89
N ASN A 156 -12.12 7.05 -8.21
CA ASN A 156 -12.79 8.18 -8.86
C ASN A 156 -14.30 7.90 -8.84
N ASN A 157 -14.93 8.12 -7.70
CA ASN A 157 -16.38 8.18 -7.61
C ASN A 157 -16.85 9.47 -8.29
N GLU A 158 -17.19 9.36 -9.58
CA GLU A 158 -18.26 10.17 -10.19
C GLU A 158 -19.63 9.58 -9.82
#